data_AF-D7M491-F1
#
_entry.id   AF-D7M491-F1
#
_cell.length_a   1.000
_cell.length_b   1.000
_cell.length_c   1.000
_cell.angle_alpha   90.00
_cell.angle_beta   90.00
_cell.angle_gamma   90.00
#
_symmetry.space_group_name_H-M   'P 1'
#
loop_
_entity.id
_entity.type
_entity.pdbx_description
1 polymer ?
#
loop_
_entity_poly.entity_id
_entity_poly.type
_entity_poly.pdbx_seq_one_letter_code
_entity_poly.pdbx_strand_id
1 'polypeptide(L)'
;MDSEGVLMPLIHEHLMVPWNDLRKGDCCGHLEAISDGYYCKTCDFFLHKKCVHSPEFIEHPSHPDHTLRLQSKPRHNCSLCGKRKLNIFYRCDFDVDLYCK
;
A
#
# COMPACT_ATOMS: atom_id res chain seq x y z
N MET A 1 14.16 4.22 -24.66
CA MET A 1 12.83 4.37 -24.06
C MET A 1 12.99 4.04 -22.60
N ASP A 2 13.53 5.01 -21.88
CA ASP A 2 13.95 4.91 -20.51
C ASP A 2 12.68 4.99 -19.66
N SER A 3 12.10 3.83 -19.35
CA SER A 3 11.00 3.75 -18.40
C SER A 3 11.58 4.10 -17.03
N GLU A 4 11.49 5.38 -16.68
CA GLU A 4 11.97 5.92 -15.42
C GLU A 4 11.27 5.17 -14.28
N GLY A 5 12.06 4.41 -13.51
CA GLY A 5 11.56 3.68 -12.35
C GLY A 5 11.18 4.64 -11.22
N VAL A 6 10.37 4.17 -10.28
CA VAL A 6 9.94 4.93 -9.11
C VAL A 6 10.54 4.33 -7.84
N LEU A 7 11.08 5.20 -6.98
CA LEU A 7 11.51 4.87 -5.62
C LEU A 7 10.40 5.27 -4.64
N MET A 8 9.92 4.32 -3.83
CA MET A 8 8.95 4.58 -2.75
C MET A 8 9.41 3.92 -1.45
N PRO A 9 10.43 4.48 -0.76
CA PRO A 9 11.06 3.85 0.40
C PRO A 9 10.08 3.48 1.54
N LEU A 10 8.95 4.19 1.65
CA LEU A 10 7.92 3.93 2.66
C LEU A 10 7.14 2.64 2.43
N ILE A 11 7.03 2.21 1.18
CA ILE A 11 6.24 1.04 0.77
C ILE A 11 7.18 -0.11 0.39
N HIS A 12 8.23 0.21 -0.37
CA HIS A 12 9.15 -0.74 -0.95
C HIS A 12 10.51 -0.09 -1.27
N GLU A 13 11.60 -0.69 -0.82
CA GLU A 13 12.95 -0.07 -0.84
C GLU A 13 13.67 -0.16 -2.19
N HIS A 14 13.26 -1.06 -3.10
CA HIS A 14 13.88 -1.19 -4.42
C HIS A 14 13.25 -0.26 -5.46
N LEU A 15 14.03 0.06 -6.50
CA LEU A 15 13.53 0.69 -7.71
C LEU A 15 12.47 -0.21 -8.37
N MET A 16 11.27 0.31 -8.53
CA MET A 16 10.17 -0.39 -9.20
C MET A 16 9.97 0.18 -10.59
N VAL A 17 9.71 -0.69 -11.56
CA VAL A 17 9.46 -0.26 -12.95
C VAL A 17 7.97 -0.21 -13.23
N PRO A 18 7.49 0.68 -14.11
CA PRO A 18 6.11 0.66 -14.57
C PRO A 18 5.73 -0.72 -15.09
N TRP A 19 4.57 -1.21 -14.65
CA TRP A 19 4.08 -2.52 -15.03
C TRP A 19 2.56 -2.48 -15.13
N ASN A 20 2.02 -3.15 -16.13
CA ASN A 20 0.57 -3.29 -16.32
C ASN A 20 0.22 -4.78 -16.22
N ASP A 21 -0.68 -5.10 -15.30
CA ASP A 21 -1.04 -6.48 -14.98
C ASP A 21 -2.45 -6.55 -14.40
N LEU A 22 -3.12 -7.65 -14.65
CA LEU A 22 -4.44 -7.96 -14.10
C LEU A 22 -4.29 -8.92 -12.91
N ARG A 23 -3.49 -8.50 -11.93
CA ARG A 23 -3.27 -9.26 -10.69
C ARG A 23 -3.68 -8.47 -9.45
N LYS A 24 -3.80 -9.20 -8.36
CA LYS A 24 -4.00 -8.61 -7.03
C LYS A 24 -2.74 -7.81 -6.65
N GLY A 25 -2.91 -6.56 -6.24
CA GLY A 25 -1.78 -5.77 -5.74
C GLY A 25 -1.36 -6.23 -4.35
N ASP A 26 -0.07 -6.49 -4.15
CA ASP A 26 0.50 -6.78 -2.84
C ASP A 26 0.35 -5.58 -1.88
N CYS A 27 0.22 -4.38 -2.44
CA CYS A 27 -0.05 -3.15 -1.70
C CYS A 27 -1.40 -3.12 -0.99
N CYS A 28 -2.44 -3.75 -1.52
CA CYS A 28 -3.78 -3.62 -0.93
C CYS A 28 -4.53 -4.94 -0.80
N GLY A 29 -4.06 -5.99 -1.46
CA GLY A 29 -4.77 -7.24 -1.52
C GLY A 29 -6.12 -7.14 -2.25
N HIS A 30 -6.28 -6.18 -3.17
CA HIS A 30 -7.44 -6.09 -4.05
C HIS A 30 -7.03 -6.37 -5.49
N LEU A 31 -7.95 -6.90 -6.30
CA LEU A 31 -7.79 -6.99 -7.75
C LEU A 31 -8.37 -5.73 -8.37
N GLU A 32 -7.61 -5.09 -9.26
CA GLU A 32 -8.08 -3.93 -10.03
C GLU A 32 -8.23 -4.35 -11.50
N ALA A 33 -9.38 -4.03 -12.10
CA ALA A 33 -9.73 -4.46 -13.46
C ALA A 33 -8.87 -3.82 -14.56
N ILE A 34 -8.24 -2.68 -14.25
CA ILE A 34 -7.23 -2.02 -15.07
C ILE A 34 -6.19 -1.53 -14.07
N SER A 35 -5.06 -2.21 -13.97
CA SER A 35 -4.07 -1.88 -12.94
C SER A 35 -2.74 -1.53 -13.59
N ASP A 36 -2.60 -0.23 -13.86
CA ASP A 36 -1.28 0.37 -13.98
C ASP A 36 -0.65 0.39 -12.59
N GLY A 37 0.62 0.02 -12.51
CA GLY A 37 1.34 -0.04 -11.26
C GLY A 37 2.84 -0.05 -11.45
N TYR A 38 3.51 -0.42 -10.38
CA TYR A 38 4.94 -0.57 -10.33
C TYR A 38 5.27 -1.96 -9.83
N TYR A 39 6.22 -2.62 -10.48
CA TYR A 39 6.62 -3.96 -10.14
C TYR A 39 8.09 -3.97 -9.73
N CYS A 40 8.36 -4.58 -8.57
CA CYS A 40 9.71 -4.95 -8.18
C CYS A 40 9.98 -6.39 -8.59
N LYS A 41 10.89 -6.58 -9.55
CA LYS A 41 11.33 -7.92 -9.98
C LYS A 41 12.11 -8.65 -8.87
N THR A 42 12.87 -7.93 -8.05
CA THR A 42 13.71 -8.51 -6.98
C THR A 42 12.87 -9.16 -5.88
N CYS A 43 11.74 -8.55 -5.52
CA CYS A 43 10.89 -9.02 -4.43
C CYS A 43 9.60 -9.69 -4.88
N ASP A 44 9.37 -9.76 -6.20
CA ASP A 44 8.09 -10.13 -6.78
C ASP A 44 6.91 -9.37 -6.14
N PHE A 45 7.05 -8.04 -6.07
CA PHE A 45 6.10 -7.17 -5.39
C PHE A 45 5.39 -6.26 -6.39
N PHE A 46 4.06 -6.30 -6.41
CA PHE A 46 3.23 -5.47 -7.28
C PHE A 46 2.46 -4.39 -6.50
N LEU A 47 2.72 -3.13 -6.87
CA LEU A 47 2.16 -1.94 -6.27
C LEU A 47 1.25 -1.23 -7.26
N HIS A 48 -0.06 -1.18 -7.00
CA HIS A 48 -0.96 -0.39 -7.83
C HIS A 48 -0.59 1.09 -7.81
N LYS A 49 -0.72 1.77 -8.95
CA LYS A 49 -0.48 3.21 -9.05
C LYS A 49 -1.38 4.01 -8.10
N LYS A 50 -2.62 3.57 -7.87
CA LYS A 50 -3.51 4.22 -6.88
C LYS A 50 -3.05 4.03 -5.43
N CYS A 51 -2.42 2.90 -5.10
CA CYS A 51 -1.83 2.68 -3.78
C CYS A 51 -0.68 3.68 -3.55
N VAL A 52 0.10 4.01 -4.59
CA VAL A 52 1.19 5.01 -4.51
C VAL A 52 0.68 6.40 -4.17
N HIS A 53 -0.47 6.80 -4.69
CA HIS A 53 -1.06 8.11 -4.41
C HIS A 53 -1.76 8.18 -3.04
N SER A 54 -1.66 7.13 -2.22
CA SER A 54 -2.16 7.20 -0.84
C SER A 54 -1.30 8.19 -0.06
N PRO A 55 -1.90 9.12 0.70
CA PRO A 55 -1.14 10.07 1.49
C PRO A 55 -0.27 9.35 2.52
N GLU A 56 0.91 9.90 2.84
CA GLU A 56 1.77 9.32 3.88
C GLU A 56 1.10 9.45 5.27
N PHE A 57 0.26 10.46 5.47
CA PHE A 57 -0.38 10.74 6.75
C PHE A 57 -1.88 10.95 6.55
N ILE A 58 -2.70 10.41 7.46
CA ILE A 58 -4.15 10.65 7.49
C ILE A 58 -4.63 10.95 8.90
N GLU A 59 -5.74 11.68 8.98
CA GLU A 59 -6.59 11.76 10.16
C GLU A 59 -7.78 10.83 9.94
N HIS A 60 -7.91 9.80 10.78
CA HIS A 60 -8.97 8.80 10.61
C HIS A 60 -10.16 9.14 11.54
N PRO A 61 -11.42 9.18 11.07
CA PRO A 61 -12.57 9.51 11.92
C PRO A 61 -12.73 8.61 13.15
N SER A 62 -12.37 7.33 13.04
CA SER A 62 -12.37 6.38 14.16
C SER A 62 -11.19 6.52 15.14
N HIS A 63 -10.22 7.37 14.83
CA HIS A 63 -9.06 7.66 15.65
C HIS A 63 -8.63 9.14 15.46
N PRO A 64 -9.51 10.09 15.85
CA PRO A 64 -9.41 11.49 15.43
C PRO A 64 -8.29 12.26 16.14
N ASP A 65 -7.87 11.80 17.32
CA ASP A 65 -6.90 12.52 18.16
C ASP A 65 -5.45 12.35 17.69
N HIS A 66 -5.18 11.39 16.78
CA HIS A 66 -3.85 11.12 16.29
C HIS A 66 -3.81 11.04 14.75
N THR A 67 -2.69 11.48 14.19
CA THR A 67 -2.36 11.25 12.80
C THR A 67 -1.76 9.85 12.61
N LEU A 68 -2.30 9.09 11.66
CA LEU A 68 -1.77 7.77 11.32
C LEU A 68 -0.80 7.90 10.15
N ARG A 69 0.31 7.16 10.20
CA ARG A 69 1.32 7.14 9.14
C ARG A 69 1.25 5.87 8.31
N LEU A 70 1.37 6.00 7.00
CA LEU A 70 1.45 4.87 6.07
C LEU A 70 2.71 4.05 6.34
N GLN A 71 2.53 2.74 6.47
CA GLN A 71 3.60 1.77 6.70
C GLN A 71 3.37 0.50 5.90
N SER A 72 4.46 -0.23 5.67
CA SER A 72 4.47 -1.57 5.08
C SER A 72 5.03 -2.55 6.09
N LYS A 73 4.26 -3.60 6.43
CA LYS A 73 4.73 -4.74 7.24
C LYS A 73 4.13 -6.03 6.71
N PRO A 74 4.82 -7.19 6.88
CA PRO A 74 4.33 -8.46 6.36
C PRO A 74 2.94 -8.83 6.86
N ARG A 75 2.58 -8.46 8.10
CA ARG A 75 1.29 -8.75 8.73
C ARG A 75 0.86 -7.65 9.69
N HIS A 76 -0.42 -7.33 9.72
CA HIS A 76 -1.06 -6.55 10.78
C HIS A 76 -2.53 -6.99 10.96
N ASN A 77 -3.14 -6.59 12.07
CA ASN A 77 -4.57 -6.75 12.28
C ASN A 77 -5.23 -5.38 12.13
N CYS A 78 -6.20 -5.25 11.23
CA CYS A 78 -6.91 -3.99 11.07
C CYS A 78 -7.84 -3.77 12.27
N SER A 79 -7.70 -2.63 12.93
CA SER A 79 -8.45 -2.24 14.13
C SER A 79 -9.93 -1.99 13.85
N LEU A 80 -10.29 -1.67 12.60
CA LEU A 80 -11.69 -1.45 12.20
C LEU A 80 -12.45 -2.74 11.92
N CYS A 81 -11.87 -3.65 11.13
CA CYS A 81 -12.57 -4.87 10.70
C CYS A 81 -12.13 -6.14 11.44
N GLY A 82 -11.10 -6.07 12.29
CA GLY A 82 -10.52 -7.19 13.01
C GLY A 82 -9.79 -8.22 12.13
N LYS A 83 -9.73 -8.01 10.82
CA LYS A 83 -9.13 -8.98 9.88
C LYS A 83 -7.61 -8.82 9.84
N ARG A 84 -6.93 -9.95 9.73
CA ARG A 84 -5.48 -9.99 9.45
C ARG A 84 -5.23 -9.63 7.98
N LYS A 85 -4.29 -8.72 7.75
CA LYS A 85 -3.92 -8.17 6.44
C LYS A 85 -2.41 -8.27 6.21
N LEU A 86 -1.99 -8.31 4.95
CA LEU A 86 -0.58 -8.53 4.51
C LEU A 86 -0.03 -7.39 3.65
N ASN A 87 -0.71 -6.24 3.68
CA ASN A 87 -0.60 -5.16 2.72
C ASN A 87 -0.14 -3.86 3.43
N ILE A 88 0.00 -2.75 2.70
CA ILE A 88 0.27 -1.45 3.34
C ILE A 88 -0.93 -1.01 4.19
N PHE A 89 -0.67 -0.21 5.21
CA PHE A 89 -1.67 0.23 6.18
C PHE A 89 -1.24 1.50 6.89
N TYR A 90 -2.19 2.19 7.50
CA TYR A 90 -1.95 3.35 8.35
C TYR A 90 -1.77 2.91 9.80
N ARG A 91 -0.76 3.46 10.48
CA ARG A 91 -0.37 3.07 11.83
C ARG A 91 -0.10 4.25 12.74
N CYS A 92 -0.61 4.15 13.95
CA CYS A 92 -0.09 4.77 15.18
C CYS A 92 -0.02 3.66 16.26
N ASP A 93 -0.79 3.78 17.34
CA ASP A 93 -1.30 2.69 18.19
C ASP A 93 -2.55 2.02 17.58
N PHE A 94 -3.12 2.63 16.54
CA PHE A 94 -4.26 2.15 15.76
C PHE A 94 -3.83 1.76 14.33
N ASP A 95 -4.01 0.49 13.96
CA ASP A 95 -3.66 -0.06 12.63
C ASP A 95 -4.90 -0.08 11.72
N VAL A 96 -4.86 0.54 10.53
CA VAL A 96 -6.00 0.64 9.58
C VAL A 96 -5.57 0.29 8.15
N ASP A 97 -6.25 -0.68 7.55
CA ASP A 97 -6.10 -1.05 6.13
C ASP A 97 -6.63 0.05 5.21
N LEU A 98 -5.98 0.26 4.04
CA LEU A 98 -6.32 1.34 3.09
C LEU A 98 -7.80 1.41 2.69
N TYR A 99 -8.52 0.29 2.73
CA TYR A 99 -9.91 0.18 2.26
C TYR A 99 -10.90 0.03 3.42
N CYS A 100 -10.43 0.06 4.66
CA CYS A 100 -11.30 0.10 5.83
C CYS A 100 -11.51 1.57 6.22
N LYS A 101 -12.76 2.02 6.20
CA LYS A 101 -13.19 3.39 6.54
C LYS A 101 -14.16 3.36 7.71
#